data_AF-A0A7C6JWK4-F1
#
_entry.id   AF-A0A7C6JWK4-F1
#
_cell.length_a   1.000
_cell.length_b   1.000
_cell.length_c   1.000
_cell.angle_alpha   90.00
_cell.angle_beta   90.00
_cell.angle_gamma   90.00
#
_symmetry.space_group_name_H-M   'P 1'
#
loop_
_entity.id
_entity.type
_entity.pdbx_description
1 polymer ?
#
loop_
_entity_poly.entity_id
_entity_poly.type
_entity_poly.pdbx_seq_one_letter_code
_entity_poly.pdbx_strand_id
1 'polypeptide(L)'
;MIANIKSGNVHEANAVLNDLLGYVLFSQNASFDSVKARSIELCCILSRVTIEYGATTVGVLNFNNEFIKSLQKITNIYDLCIKLQETVEVFISSIQHHQSKISNIVIQKASDYIAHNYAKPLTLEELADYVHLNPSYLSTLFSQTTGSSFKSHLNIVRIEKSKNLLTSTDYSLIEIANAVGFQDYSYFSKVFKKHIGMLPSQYRNNANS
;
A
#
# COMPACT_ATOMS: atom_id res chain seq x y z
N MET A 1 -10.08 -20.40 2.31
CA MET A 1 -10.88 -19.15 2.22
C MET A 1 -10.16 -17.98 2.87
N ILE A 2 -9.92 -18.02 4.19
CA ILE A 2 -9.25 -16.93 4.92
C ILE A 2 -7.90 -16.59 4.29
N ALA A 3 -7.04 -17.57 4.00
CA ALA A 3 -5.73 -17.37 3.34
C ALA A 3 -5.81 -16.70 1.95
N ASN A 4 -6.84 -16.99 1.16
CA ASN A 4 -7.02 -16.44 -0.20
C ASN A 4 -7.64 -15.03 -0.16
N ILE A 5 -8.39 -14.73 0.90
CA ILE A 5 -8.82 -13.36 1.21
C ILE A 5 -7.61 -12.52 1.64
N LYS A 6 -6.60 -13.10 2.31
CA LYS A 6 -5.34 -12.41 2.66
C LYS A 6 -4.54 -11.97 1.44
N SER A 7 -4.54 -12.76 0.36
CA SER A 7 -3.82 -12.44 -0.89
C SER A 7 -4.60 -11.50 -1.82
N GLY A 8 -5.85 -11.15 -1.47
CA GLY A 8 -6.72 -10.34 -2.31
C GLY A 8 -7.17 -11.05 -3.60
N ASN A 9 -7.02 -12.38 -3.69
CA ASN A 9 -7.35 -13.15 -4.88
C ASN A 9 -8.84 -13.54 -4.89
N VAL A 10 -9.66 -12.71 -5.54
CA VAL A 10 -11.11 -12.91 -5.68
C VAL A 10 -11.45 -14.27 -6.29
N HIS A 11 -10.70 -14.71 -7.29
CA HIS A 11 -10.95 -15.99 -7.97
C HIS A 11 -10.74 -17.19 -7.03
N GLU A 12 -9.66 -17.18 -6.26
CA GLU A 12 -9.38 -18.24 -5.27
C GLU A 12 -10.32 -18.19 -4.06
N ALA A 13 -10.79 -17.00 -3.68
CA ALA A 13 -11.79 -16.87 -2.62
C ALA A 13 -13.16 -17.40 -3.08
N ASN A 14 -13.57 -17.09 -4.31
CA ASN A 14 -14.80 -17.60 -4.92
C ASN A 14 -14.75 -19.11 -5.19
N ALA A 15 -13.59 -19.66 -5.57
CA ALA A 15 -13.42 -21.11 -5.69
C ALA A 15 -13.68 -21.83 -4.36
N VAL A 16 -13.07 -21.37 -3.27
CA VAL A 16 -13.31 -21.97 -1.94
C VAL A 16 -14.73 -21.72 -1.44
N LEU A 17 -15.33 -20.56 -1.75
CA LEU A 17 -16.75 -20.31 -1.48
C LEU A 17 -17.62 -21.37 -2.18
N ASN A 18 -17.40 -21.60 -3.46
CA ASN A 18 -18.18 -22.55 -4.25
C ASN A 18 -18.03 -23.99 -3.72
N ASP A 19 -16.83 -24.39 -3.30
CA ASP A 19 -16.60 -25.70 -2.67
C ASP A 19 -17.35 -25.82 -1.33
N LEU A 20 -17.31 -24.77 -0.50
CA LEU A 20 -18.04 -24.72 0.77
C LEU A 20 -19.56 -24.70 0.56
N LEU A 21 -20.04 -23.97 -0.44
CA LEU A 21 -21.45 -23.95 -0.82
C LEU A 21 -21.90 -25.32 -1.30
N GLY A 22 -21.09 -26.02 -2.10
CA GLY A 22 -21.32 -27.40 -2.45
C GLY A 22 -21.49 -28.27 -1.19
N TYR A 23 -20.55 -28.21 -0.25
CA TYR A 23 -20.62 -29.00 0.98
C TYR A 23 -21.87 -28.69 1.83
N VAL A 24 -22.21 -27.41 2.00
CA VAL A 24 -23.37 -26.98 2.80
C VAL A 24 -24.70 -27.34 2.12
N LEU A 25 -24.81 -27.13 0.80
CA LEU A 25 -26.02 -27.42 0.03
C LEU A 25 -26.25 -28.92 -0.17
N PHE A 26 -25.19 -29.71 -0.27
CA PHE A 26 -25.28 -31.18 -0.44
C PHE A 26 -25.24 -31.95 0.87
N SER A 27 -25.13 -31.27 2.03
CA SER A 27 -25.31 -31.93 3.33
C SER A 27 -26.75 -32.42 3.47
N GLN A 28 -26.94 -33.73 3.70
CA GLN A 28 -28.27 -34.33 3.78
C GLN A 28 -29.11 -33.62 4.86
N ASN A 29 -30.29 -33.10 4.46
CA ASN A 29 -31.29 -32.41 5.30
C ASN A 29 -31.08 -30.91 5.59
N ALA A 30 -30.27 -30.17 4.83
CA ALA A 30 -30.21 -28.71 5.00
C ALA A 30 -31.54 -28.04 4.59
N SER A 31 -32.27 -27.48 5.57
CA SER A 31 -33.41 -26.61 5.28
C SER A 31 -32.92 -25.28 4.69
N PHE A 32 -33.75 -24.62 3.88
CA PHE A 32 -33.39 -23.32 3.30
C PHE A 32 -33.06 -22.27 4.37
N ASP A 33 -33.75 -22.30 5.51
CA ASP A 33 -33.43 -21.45 6.67
C ASP A 33 -32.07 -21.78 7.29
N SER A 34 -31.68 -23.06 7.30
CA SER A 34 -30.35 -23.48 7.74
C SER A 34 -29.27 -22.93 6.82
N VAL A 35 -29.50 -22.93 5.50
CA VAL A 35 -28.56 -22.35 4.53
C VAL A 35 -28.45 -20.83 4.72
N LYS A 36 -29.57 -20.12 4.95
CA LYS A 36 -29.56 -18.70 5.29
C LYS A 36 -28.78 -18.39 6.58
N ALA A 37 -28.93 -19.21 7.62
CA ALA A 37 -28.18 -19.05 8.86
C ALA A 37 -26.67 -19.19 8.63
N ARG A 38 -26.25 -20.18 7.83
CA ARG A 38 -24.83 -20.35 7.43
C ARG A 38 -24.30 -19.18 6.60
N SER A 39 -25.13 -18.60 5.74
CA SER A 39 -24.78 -17.39 4.98
C SER A 39 -24.47 -16.21 5.89
N ILE A 40 -25.18 -16.06 7.02
CA ILE A 40 -24.91 -15.03 8.03
C ILE A 40 -23.58 -15.30 8.73
N GLU A 41 -23.30 -16.55 9.14
CA GLU A 41 -22.02 -16.91 9.76
C GLU A 41 -20.83 -16.56 8.85
N LEU A 42 -20.95 -16.88 7.56
CA LEU A 42 -19.93 -16.52 6.58
C LEU A 42 -19.73 -15.00 6.52
N CYS A 43 -20.81 -14.22 6.46
CA CYS A 43 -20.75 -12.76 6.45
C CYS A 43 -20.06 -12.20 7.70
N CYS A 44 -20.30 -12.78 8.88
CA CYS A 44 -19.60 -12.41 10.11
C CYS A 44 -18.11 -12.70 10.05
N ILE A 45 -17.71 -13.86 9.50
CA ILE A 45 -16.30 -14.21 9.32
C ILE A 45 -15.64 -13.24 8.34
N LEU A 46 -16.28 -12.97 7.19
CA LEU A 46 -15.79 -12.02 6.20
C LEU A 46 -15.59 -10.64 6.80
N SER A 47 -16.57 -10.15 7.56
CA SER A 47 -16.53 -8.86 8.28
C SER A 47 -15.32 -8.75 9.19
N ARG A 48 -15.09 -9.77 10.03
CA ARG A 48 -13.97 -9.78 10.96
C ARG A 48 -12.64 -9.74 10.23
N VAL A 49 -12.49 -10.57 9.20
CA VAL A 49 -11.29 -10.61 8.36
C VAL A 49 -11.09 -9.24 7.69
N THR A 50 -12.11 -8.65 7.08
CA THR A 50 -11.97 -7.33 6.42
C THR A 50 -11.47 -6.24 7.35
N ILE A 51 -12.02 -6.19 8.58
CA ILE A 51 -11.63 -5.21 9.60
C ILE A 51 -10.17 -5.46 10.02
N GLU A 52 -9.78 -6.71 10.26
CA GLU A 52 -8.39 -7.09 10.55
C GLU A 52 -7.42 -6.68 9.42
N TYR A 53 -7.89 -6.61 8.17
CA TYR A 53 -7.12 -6.18 7.00
C TYR A 53 -7.30 -4.69 6.62
N GLY A 54 -7.87 -3.88 7.52
CA GLY A 54 -7.85 -2.42 7.43
C GLY A 54 -9.10 -1.78 6.81
N ALA A 55 -10.15 -2.55 6.53
CA ALA A 55 -11.45 -1.98 6.17
C ALA A 55 -12.08 -1.25 7.37
N THR A 56 -12.79 -0.16 7.12
CA THR A 56 -13.48 0.58 8.20
C THR A 56 -14.66 -0.22 8.76
N THR A 57 -14.80 -0.20 10.09
CA THR A 57 -15.95 -0.80 10.80
C THR A 57 -17.28 -0.28 10.26
N VAL A 58 -17.36 1.03 9.97
CA VAL A 58 -18.58 1.65 9.43
C VAL A 58 -18.92 1.12 8.03
N GLY A 59 -17.92 0.99 7.15
CA GLY A 59 -18.13 0.43 5.81
C GLY A 59 -18.60 -1.03 5.87
N VAL A 60 -17.95 -1.83 6.72
CA VAL A 60 -18.32 -3.24 6.95
C VAL A 60 -19.73 -3.38 7.54
N LEU A 61 -20.10 -2.55 8.52
CA LEU A 61 -21.46 -2.55 9.09
C LEU A 61 -22.53 -2.22 8.04
N ASN A 62 -22.26 -1.27 7.15
CA ASN A 62 -23.18 -0.94 6.06
C ASN A 62 -23.38 -2.13 5.11
N PHE A 63 -22.30 -2.83 4.75
CA PHE A 63 -22.40 -4.04 3.92
C PHE A 63 -23.19 -5.15 4.60
N ASN A 64 -22.97 -5.38 5.89
CA ASN A 64 -23.72 -6.37 6.67
C ASN A 64 -25.22 -6.08 6.67
N ASN A 65 -25.59 -4.81 6.86
CA ASN A 65 -26.99 -4.41 6.86
C ASN A 65 -27.67 -4.66 5.50
N GLU A 66 -27.01 -4.34 4.39
CA GLU A 66 -27.54 -4.59 3.04
C GLU A 66 -27.61 -6.09 2.71
N PHE A 67 -26.64 -6.89 3.15
CA PHE A 67 -26.65 -8.33 3.00
C PHE A 67 -27.82 -8.97 3.75
N ILE A 68 -28.03 -8.62 5.02
CA ILE A 68 -29.14 -9.14 5.85
C ILE A 68 -30.50 -8.77 5.24
N LYS A 69 -30.68 -7.53 4.79
CA LYS A 69 -31.91 -7.10 4.08
C LYS A 69 -32.16 -7.93 2.82
N SER A 70 -31.10 -8.26 2.09
CA SER A 70 -31.20 -9.09 0.87
C SER A 70 -31.61 -10.52 1.20
N LEU A 71 -31.01 -11.12 2.24
CA LEU A 71 -31.33 -12.48 2.70
C LEU A 71 -32.81 -12.67 3.07
N GLN A 72 -33.47 -11.64 3.61
CA GLN A 72 -34.89 -11.70 3.94
C GLN A 72 -35.78 -11.85 2.70
N LYS A 73 -35.35 -11.32 1.55
CA LYS A 73 -36.12 -11.33 0.29
C LYS A 73 -35.86 -12.57 -0.56
N ILE A 74 -34.71 -13.21 -0.39
CA ILE A 74 -34.30 -14.37 -1.19
C ILE A 74 -35.11 -15.61 -0.78
N THR A 75 -35.74 -16.28 -1.73
CA THR A 75 -36.63 -17.44 -1.50
C THR A 75 -36.12 -18.74 -2.12
N ASN A 76 -35.03 -18.68 -2.88
CA ASN A 76 -34.45 -19.83 -3.55
C ASN A 76 -32.91 -19.85 -3.40
N ILE A 77 -32.35 -21.04 -3.60
CA ILE A 77 -30.91 -21.29 -3.43
C ILE A 77 -30.08 -20.60 -4.50
N TYR A 78 -30.59 -20.47 -5.73
CA TYR A 78 -29.86 -19.86 -6.83
C TYR A 78 -29.53 -18.39 -6.55
N ASP A 79 -30.54 -17.60 -6.17
CA ASP A 79 -30.37 -16.19 -5.79
C ASP A 79 -29.50 -16.03 -4.54
N LEU A 80 -29.56 -17.01 -3.62
CA LEU A 80 -28.70 -17.03 -2.45
C LEU A 80 -27.23 -17.20 -2.83
N CYS A 81 -26.92 -18.13 -3.74
CA CYS A 81 -25.56 -18.36 -4.23
C CYS A 81 -25.01 -17.11 -4.94
N ILE A 82 -25.81 -16.47 -5.81
CA ILE A 82 -25.42 -15.20 -6.45
C ILE A 82 -25.12 -14.16 -5.37
N LYS A 83 -26.00 -14.00 -4.39
CA LYS A 83 -25.81 -12.97 -3.37
C LYS A 83 -24.55 -13.19 -2.53
N LEU A 84 -24.22 -14.45 -2.25
CA LEU A 84 -23.00 -14.81 -1.53
C LEU A 84 -21.73 -14.50 -2.33
N GLN A 85 -21.74 -14.75 -3.62
CA GLN A 85 -20.63 -14.40 -4.51
C GLN A 85 -20.41 -12.88 -4.55
N GLU A 86 -21.47 -12.10 -4.77
CA GLU A 86 -21.42 -10.62 -4.72
C GLU A 86 -20.85 -10.13 -3.38
N THR A 87 -21.26 -10.77 -2.29
CA THR A 87 -20.83 -10.39 -0.94
C THR A 87 -19.32 -10.59 -0.77
N VAL A 88 -18.80 -11.75 -1.18
CA VAL A 88 -17.36 -12.03 -1.14
C VAL A 88 -16.56 -11.01 -1.96
N GLU A 89 -17.03 -10.67 -3.16
CA GLU A 89 -16.39 -9.67 -4.02
C GLU A 89 -16.31 -8.29 -3.35
N VAL A 90 -17.43 -7.79 -2.82
CA VAL A 90 -17.49 -6.50 -2.12
C VAL A 90 -16.52 -6.46 -0.93
N PHE A 91 -16.47 -7.52 -0.13
CA PHE A 91 -15.54 -7.62 0.99
C PHE A 91 -14.08 -7.57 0.53
N ILE A 92 -13.71 -8.31 -0.50
CA ILE A 92 -12.33 -8.33 -1.01
C ILE A 92 -11.94 -6.97 -1.62
N SER A 93 -12.82 -6.35 -2.42
CA SER A 93 -12.56 -5.03 -2.99
C SER A 93 -12.36 -3.96 -1.91
N SER A 94 -13.11 -4.05 -0.79
CA SER A 94 -12.94 -3.12 0.32
C SER A 94 -11.56 -3.22 1.00
N ILE A 95 -10.97 -4.42 1.04
CA ILE A 95 -9.60 -4.64 1.54
C ILE A 95 -8.59 -3.98 0.60
N GLN A 96 -8.70 -4.21 -0.71
CA GLN A 96 -7.75 -3.69 -1.71
C GLN A 96 -7.75 -2.15 -1.75
N HIS A 97 -8.92 -1.52 -1.74
CA HIS A 97 -9.03 -0.05 -1.73
C HIS A 97 -8.45 0.57 -0.46
N HIS A 98 -8.67 -0.04 0.71
CA HIS A 98 -8.11 0.44 1.96
C HIS A 98 -6.59 0.22 2.04
N GLN A 99 -6.09 -0.95 1.62
CA GLN A 99 -4.66 -1.23 1.60
C GLN A 99 -3.91 -0.30 0.68
N SER A 100 -4.42 0.00 -0.51
CA SER A 100 -3.84 0.99 -1.42
C SER A 100 -3.82 2.39 -0.81
N LYS A 101 -4.92 2.81 -0.18
CA LYS A 101 -5.01 4.13 0.46
C LYS A 101 -4.05 4.26 1.66
N ILE A 102 -4.00 3.26 2.54
CA ILE A 102 -3.09 3.24 3.69
C ILE A 102 -1.64 3.22 3.21
N SER A 103 -1.32 2.37 2.22
CA SER A 103 0.00 2.30 1.59
C SER A 103 0.44 3.67 1.07
N ASN A 104 -0.42 4.36 0.33
CA ASN A 104 -0.13 5.70 -0.17
C ASN A 104 0.11 6.71 0.96
N ILE A 105 -0.69 6.69 2.03
CA ILE A 105 -0.49 7.57 3.18
C ILE A 105 0.85 7.29 3.88
N VAL A 106 1.20 6.01 4.05
CA VAL A 106 2.45 5.59 4.67
C VAL A 106 3.64 6.02 3.82
N ILE A 107 3.59 5.81 2.51
CA ILE A 107 4.66 6.21 1.59
C ILE A 107 4.76 7.74 1.49
N GLN A 108 3.64 8.46 1.57
CA GLN A 108 3.66 9.91 1.64
C GLN A 108 4.36 10.39 2.91
N LYS A 109 4.00 9.86 4.09
CA LYS A 109 4.69 10.18 5.35
C LYS A 109 6.18 9.85 5.31
N ALA A 110 6.55 8.72 4.70
CA ALA A 110 7.94 8.35 4.52
C ALA A 110 8.68 9.35 3.63
N SER A 111 8.07 9.74 2.51
CA SER A 111 8.63 10.72 1.56
C SER A 111 8.79 12.10 2.22
N ASP A 112 7.81 12.52 3.03
CA ASP A 112 7.89 13.76 3.80
C ASP A 112 9.02 13.70 4.82
N TYR A 113 9.17 12.58 5.54
CA TYR A 113 10.28 12.40 6.48
C TYR A 113 11.65 12.51 5.80
N ILE A 114 11.80 11.88 4.63
CA ILE A 114 13.00 12.00 3.80
C ILE A 114 13.23 13.47 3.41
N ALA A 115 12.19 14.17 2.94
CA ALA A 115 12.30 15.56 2.51
C ALA A 115 12.70 16.53 3.63
N HIS A 116 12.40 16.21 4.89
CA HIS A 116 12.79 17.02 6.05
C HIS A 116 14.15 16.63 6.63
N ASN A 117 14.57 15.36 6.47
CA ASN A 117 15.79 14.83 7.09
C ASN A 117 16.91 14.49 6.09
N TYR A 118 16.75 14.82 4.81
CA TYR A 118 17.67 14.40 3.73
C TYR A 118 19.15 14.71 4.01
N ALA A 119 19.45 15.82 4.68
CA ALA A 119 20.83 16.27 4.90
C ALA A 119 21.60 15.39 5.91
N LYS A 120 20.89 14.63 6.76
CA LYS A 120 21.50 13.74 7.76
C LYS A 120 21.72 12.34 7.19
N PRO A 121 22.60 11.52 7.79
CA PRO A 121 22.61 10.08 7.52
C PRO A 121 21.24 9.51 7.86
N LEU A 122 20.50 9.06 6.85
CA LEU A 122 19.17 8.49 6.98
C LEU A 122 19.22 7.04 6.51
N THR A 123 18.71 6.13 7.33
CA THR A 123 18.69 4.69 7.06
C THR A 123 17.27 4.21 6.74
N LEU A 124 17.17 3.03 6.13
CA LEU A 124 15.87 2.43 5.86
C LEU A 124 15.20 2.00 7.18
N GLU A 125 16.00 1.55 8.14
CA GLU A 125 15.59 1.15 9.47
C GLU A 125 14.94 2.30 10.23
N GLU A 126 15.58 3.47 10.27
CA GLU A 126 15.02 4.67 10.90
C GLU A 126 13.70 5.10 10.23
N LEU A 127 13.64 5.05 8.90
CA LEU A 127 12.43 5.39 8.17
C LEU A 127 11.30 4.39 8.44
N ALA A 128 11.63 3.10 8.56
CA ALA A 128 10.70 2.03 8.88
C ALA A 128 10.13 2.19 10.29
N ASP A 129 10.98 2.52 11.26
CA ASP A 129 10.57 2.81 12.64
C ASP A 129 9.63 4.03 12.70
N TYR A 130 9.93 5.09 11.95
CA TYR A 130 9.11 6.30 11.87
C TYR A 130 7.70 6.02 11.33
N VAL A 131 7.57 5.12 10.36
CA VAL A 131 6.26 4.73 9.80
C VAL A 131 5.68 3.46 10.41
N HIS A 132 6.30 2.92 11.46
CA HIS A 132 5.90 1.72 12.19
C HIS A 132 5.76 0.47 11.31
N LEU A 133 6.70 0.26 10.38
CA LEU A 133 6.78 -0.92 9.53
C LEU A 133 8.11 -1.65 9.74
N ASN A 134 8.16 -2.92 9.33
CA ASN A 134 9.45 -3.59 9.22
C ASN A 134 10.22 -3.09 7.98
N PRO A 135 11.57 -3.04 8.02
CA PRO A 135 12.38 -2.49 6.92
C PRO A 135 12.17 -3.20 5.57
N SER A 136 12.06 -4.52 5.56
CA SER A 136 11.88 -5.31 4.33
C SER A 136 10.57 -4.97 3.63
N TYR A 137 9.47 -4.90 4.38
CA TYR A 137 8.14 -4.54 3.88
C TYR A 137 8.11 -3.09 3.40
N LEU A 138 8.69 -2.15 4.15
CA LEU A 138 8.81 -0.77 3.71
C LEU A 138 9.60 -0.69 2.39
N SER A 139 10.70 -1.42 2.24
CA SER A 139 11.49 -1.41 1.00
C SER A 139 10.65 -1.85 -0.20
N THR A 140 9.93 -2.97 -0.07
CA THR A 140 9.06 -3.46 -1.14
C THR A 140 7.97 -2.45 -1.44
N LEU A 141 7.25 -1.98 -0.43
CA LEU A 141 6.15 -1.05 -0.59
C LEU A 141 6.61 0.28 -1.22
N PHE A 142 7.70 0.85 -0.72
CA PHE A 142 8.24 2.11 -1.22
C PHE A 142 8.65 2.00 -2.69
N SER A 143 9.30 0.91 -3.08
CA SER A 143 9.69 0.69 -4.48
C SER A 143 8.51 0.48 -5.41
N GLN A 144 7.48 -0.25 -4.98
CA GLN A 144 6.26 -0.46 -5.76
C GLN A 144 5.46 0.82 -5.93
N THR A 145 5.38 1.66 -4.89
CA THR A 145 4.59 2.89 -4.92
C THR A 145 5.33 4.04 -5.61
N THR A 146 6.62 4.21 -5.37
CA THR A 146 7.40 5.36 -5.91
C THR A 146 8.15 5.04 -7.20
N GLY A 147 8.23 3.77 -7.60
CA GLY A 147 9.04 3.31 -8.73
C GLY A 147 10.56 3.34 -8.47
N SER A 148 10.99 3.64 -7.24
CA SER A 148 12.41 3.77 -6.89
C SER A 148 12.71 3.25 -5.48
N SER A 149 13.95 2.81 -5.24
CA SER A 149 14.35 2.42 -3.88
C SER A 149 14.46 3.65 -2.97
N PHE A 150 14.29 3.44 -1.66
CA PHE A 150 14.51 4.46 -0.63
C PHE A 150 15.82 5.25 -0.86
N LYS A 151 16.94 4.55 -1.07
CA LYS A 151 18.26 5.20 -1.27
C LYS A 151 18.32 6.04 -2.55
N SER A 152 17.69 5.56 -3.62
CA SER A 152 17.60 6.34 -4.87
C SER A 152 16.75 7.59 -4.68
N HIS A 153 15.62 7.46 -3.98
CA HIS A 153 14.73 8.58 -3.70
C HIS A 153 15.40 9.64 -2.81
N LEU A 154 16.05 9.22 -1.72
CA LEU A 154 16.85 10.10 -0.87
C LEU A 154 17.90 10.87 -1.69
N ASN A 155 18.63 10.17 -2.55
CA ASN A 155 19.62 10.82 -3.42
C ASN A 155 18.99 11.85 -4.35
N ILE A 156 17.83 11.56 -4.97
CA ILE A 156 17.12 12.51 -5.83
C ILE A 156 16.79 13.78 -5.05
N VAL A 157 16.23 13.65 -3.84
CA VAL A 157 15.93 14.80 -2.96
C VAL A 157 17.19 15.62 -2.68
N ARG A 158 18.32 14.97 -2.35
CA ARG A 158 19.59 15.66 -2.09
C ARG A 158 20.12 16.39 -3.33
N ILE A 159 20.02 15.78 -4.51
CA ILE A 159 20.42 16.40 -5.77
C ILE A 159 19.55 17.64 -6.04
N GLU A 160 18.23 17.53 -5.92
CA GLU A 160 17.34 18.68 -6.15
C GLU A 160 17.64 19.83 -5.18
N LYS A 161 17.92 19.54 -3.90
CA LYS A 161 18.32 20.55 -2.91
C LYS A 161 19.68 21.19 -3.22
N SER A 162 20.61 20.42 -3.80
CA SER A 162 21.94 20.93 -4.16
C SER A 162 21.91 21.95 -5.30
N LYS A 163 20.92 21.88 -6.20
CA LYS A 163 20.80 22.81 -7.34
C LYS A 163 20.70 24.26 -6.88
N ASN A 164 19.91 24.53 -5.85
CA ASN A 164 19.77 25.87 -5.29
C ASN A 164 21.09 26.37 -4.71
N LEU A 165 21.79 25.55 -3.93
CA LEU A 165 23.08 25.92 -3.36
C LEU A 165 24.14 26.18 -4.44
N LEU A 166 24.10 25.42 -5.55
CA LEU A 166 25.03 25.59 -6.66
C LEU A 166 24.89 26.96 -7.33
N THR A 167 23.69 27.54 -7.34
CA THR A 167 23.36 28.78 -8.05
C THR A 167 23.19 30.00 -7.14
N SER A 168 22.97 29.80 -5.84
CA SER A 168 22.68 30.88 -4.89
C SER A 168 23.77 31.12 -3.84
N THR A 169 24.88 30.36 -3.89
CA THR A 169 25.97 30.46 -2.92
C THR A 169 27.33 30.29 -3.58
N ASP A 170 28.37 30.84 -2.93
CA ASP A 170 29.77 30.67 -3.32
C ASP A 170 30.45 29.46 -2.67
N TYR A 171 29.69 28.58 -2.02
CA TYR A 171 30.23 27.36 -1.40
C TYR A 171 30.96 26.50 -2.43
N SER A 172 32.06 25.87 -2.02
CA SER A 172 32.75 24.89 -2.83
C SER A 172 31.84 23.69 -3.13
N LEU A 173 32.15 22.96 -4.21
CA LEU A 173 31.35 21.79 -4.59
C LEU A 173 31.38 20.68 -3.53
N ILE A 174 32.45 20.61 -2.73
CA ILE A 174 32.60 19.68 -1.61
C ILE A 174 31.70 20.12 -0.44
N GLU A 175 31.70 21.41 -0.09
CA GLU A 175 30.82 21.95 0.95
C GLU A 175 29.35 21.73 0.61
N ILE A 176 28.95 21.92 -0.65
CA ILE A 176 27.57 21.66 -1.10
C ILE A 176 27.22 20.17 -0.97
N ALA A 177 28.11 19.28 -1.41
CA ALA A 177 27.87 17.84 -1.28
C ALA A 177 27.64 17.46 0.19
N ASN A 178 28.49 17.95 1.09
CA ASN A 178 28.37 17.74 2.53
C ASN A 178 27.07 18.35 3.09
N ALA A 179 26.73 19.58 2.70
CA ALA A 179 25.55 20.29 3.20
C ALA A 179 24.23 19.60 2.83
N VAL A 180 24.17 18.91 1.69
CA VAL A 180 22.99 18.12 1.31
C VAL A 180 23.06 16.66 1.76
N GLY A 181 24.09 16.25 2.50
CA GLY A 181 24.19 14.93 3.13
C GLY A 181 24.94 13.86 2.32
N PHE A 182 25.72 14.22 1.31
CA PHE A 182 26.70 13.32 0.70
C PHE A 182 28.03 13.39 1.45
N GLN A 183 28.53 12.24 1.91
CA GLN A 183 29.83 12.13 2.59
C GLN A 183 31.02 12.08 1.62
N ASP A 184 30.77 11.70 0.36
CA ASP A 184 31.79 11.60 -0.68
C ASP A 184 31.39 12.43 -1.90
N TYR A 185 32.27 13.37 -2.27
CA TYR A 185 32.06 14.24 -3.42
C TYR A 185 32.05 13.46 -4.75
N SER A 186 32.88 12.41 -4.87
CA SER A 186 32.95 11.63 -6.11
C SER A 186 31.61 10.93 -6.39
N TYR A 187 30.98 10.39 -5.36
CA TYR A 187 29.65 9.80 -5.43
C TYR A 187 28.58 10.85 -5.72
N PHE A 188 28.59 11.99 -5.01
CA PHE A 188 27.69 13.11 -5.31
C PHE A 188 27.77 13.51 -6.78
N SER A 189 28.96 13.75 -7.31
CA SER A 189 29.16 14.19 -8.70
C SER A 189 28.64 13.16 -9.70
N LYS A 190 28.86 11.86 -9.46
CA LYS A 190 28.31 10.77 -10.29
C LYS A 190 26.78 10.74 -10.26
N VAL A 191 26.18 10.84 -9.07
CA VAL A 191 24.72 10.82 -8.90
C VAL A 191 24.09 12.07 -9.53
N PHE A 192 24.69 13.25 -9.31
CA PHE A 192 24.24 14.50 -9.91
C PHE A 192 24.26 14.41 -11.43
N LYS A 193 25.37 13.96 -12.03
CA LYS A 193 25.46 13.80 -13.49
C LYS A 193 24.45 12.79 -14.03
N LYS A 194 24.22 11.69 -13.31
CA LYS A 194 23.21 10.69 -13.71
C LYS A 194 21.80 11.28 -13.73
N HIS A 195 21.47 12.12 -12.74
CA HIS A 195 20.12 12.68 -12.57
C HIS A 195 19.86 13.92 -13.43
N ILE A 196 20.84 14.82 -13.54
CA ILE A 196 20.71 16.12 -14.23
C ILE A 196 21.29 16.09 -15.65
N GLY A 197 22.17 15.15 -15.97
CA GLY A 197 22.81 15.02 -17.29
C GLY A 197 24.15 15.75 -17.43
N MET A 198 24.53 16.59 -16.46
CA MET A 198 25.80 17.34 -16.46
C MET A 198 26.46 17.36 -15.09
N LEU A 199 27.74 17.72 -15.01
CA LEU A 199 28.46 17.79 -13.74
C LEU A 199 28.00 18.99 -12.89
N PRO A 200 28.11 18.93 -11.54
CA PRO A 200 27.77 20.05 -10.66
C PRO A 200 28.50 21.35 -11.02
N SER A 201 29.78 21.28 -11.39
CA SER A 201 30.59 22.43 -11.83
C SER A 201 30.05 23.07 -13.10
N GLN A 202 29.65 22.24 -14.07
CA GLN A 202 29.06 22.71 -15.33
C GLN A 202 27.71 23.37 -15.07
N TYR A 203 26.89 22.77 -14.21
CA TYR A 203 25.58 23.31 -13.82
C TYR A 203 25.72 24.70 -13.19
N ARG A 204 26.68 24.90 -12.28
CA ARG A 204 26.96 26.22 -11.68
C ARG A 204 27.38 27.24 -12.72
N ASN A 205 28.34 26.90 -13.59
CA ASN A 205 28.86 27.83 -14.58
C ASN A 205 27.76 28.31 -15.53
N ASN A 206 26.88 27.40 -15.98
CA ASN A 206 25.78 27.73 -16.88
C ASN A 206 24.72 28.63 -16.23
N ALA A 207 24.52 28.55 -14.92
CA ALA A 207 23.56 29.39 -14.21
C ALA A 207 24.09 30.82 -13.93
N ASN A 208 25.42 30.97 -13.90
CA ASN A 208 26.10 32.25 -13.66
C ASN A 208 26.59 32.93 -14.96
N SER A 209 26.30 32.33 -16.12
CA SER A 209 26.58 32.88 -17.45
C SER A 209 25.34 33.58 -18.00
#